data_AF-A0A7V8YAU4-F1
#
_entry.id   AF-A0A7V8YAU4-F1
#
_cell.length_a   1.000
_cell.length_b   1.000
_cell.length_c   1.000
_cell.angle_alpha   90.00
_cell.angle_beta   90.00
_cell.angle_gamma   90.00
#
_symmetry.space_group_name_H-M   'P 1'
#
loop_
_entity.id
_entity.type
_entity.pdbx_description
1 polymer ?
#
loop_
_entity_poly.entity_id
_entity_poly.type
_entity_poly.pdbx_seq_one_letter_code
_entity_poly.pdbx_strand_id
1 'polypeptide(L)'
;MRLPEFNLERFFARWEPSVPALLCASDAESWSMSELLATADHGTLALWDELSLGYTETRGHPELREEIARLYTSVDSDDVLVFSGAQEAIFALLNVLLDPDDHAVVVWPAYQSLYE
;
A
#
# COMPACT_ATOMS: atom_id res chain seq x y z
N MET A 1 9.09 -21.16 4.84
CA MET A 1 8.86 -20.69 3.46
C MET A 1 10.18 -20.20 2.89
N ARG A 2 10.53 -20.54 1.66
CA ARG A 2 11.73 -20.04 0.98
C ARG A 2 11.21 -19.22 -0.21
N LEU A 3 11.15 -17.90 -0.05
CA LEU A 3 10.59 -17.00 -1.06
C LEU A 3 11.62 -16.79 -2.20
N PRO A 4 11.18 -16.80 -3.47
CA PRO A 4 12.04 -16.45 -4.59
C PRO A 4 12.44 -14.97 -4.53
N GLU A 5 13.44 -14.59 -5.34
CA GLU A 5 13.78 -13.18 -5.49
C GLU A 5 12.66 -12.44 -6.22
N PHE A 6 12.36 -11.23 -5.76
CA PHE A 6 11.47 -10.33 -6.47
C PHE A 6 12.23 -9.67 -7.64
N ASN A 7 11.96 -10.11 -8.86
CA ASN A 7 12.75 -9.75 -10.04
C ASN A 7 12.77 -8.23 -10.30
N LEU A 8 11.62 -7.58 -10.14
CA LEU A 8 11.49 -6.13 -10.29
C LEU A 8 12.34 -5.38 -9.26
N GLU A 9 12.32 -5.81 -8.00
CA GLU A 9 13.15 -5.24 -6.93
C GLU A 9 14.64 -5.46 -7.17
N ARG A 10 15.04 -6.63 -7.72
CA ARG A 10 16.44 -6.87 -8.11
C ARG A 10 16.88 -5.96 -9.26
N PHE A 11 15.97 -5.67 -10.19
CA PHE A 11 16.20 -4.73 -11.27
C PHE A 11 16.41 -3.30 -10.74
N PHE A 12 15.47 -2.77 -9.95
CA PHE A 12 15.60 -1.42 -9.39
C PHE A 12 16.80 -1.29 -8.46
N ALA A 13 17.02 -2.23 -7.53
CA ALA A 13 18.17 -2.20 -6.63
C ALA A 13 19.53 -2.14 -7.36
N ARG A 14 19.60 -2.72 -8.57
CA ARG A 14 20.81 -2.67 -9.40
C ARG A 14 20.99 -1.34 -10.14
N TRP A 15 19.91 -0.76 -10.64
CA TRP A 15 20.00 0.31 -11.66
C TRP A 15 19.55 1.67 -11.16
N GLU A 16 18.53 1.73 -10.30
CA GLU A 16 17.92 2.97 -9.81
C GLU A 16 18.95 3.98 -9.26
N PRO A 17 19.96 3.59 -8.46
CA PRO A 17 20.92 4.56 -7.93
C PRO A 17 21.92 5.10 -8.96
N SER A 18 22.00 4.47 -10.14
CA SER A 18 23.08 4.67 -11.12
C SER A 18 22.60 5.28 -12.45
N VAL A 19 21.29 5.29 -12.71
CA VAL A 19 20.74 5.81 -13.97
C VAL A 19 20.48 7.32 -13.87
N PRO A 20 20.76 8.10 -14.93
CA PRO A 20 20.53 9.55 -14.92
C PRO A 20 19.04 9.92 -15.04
N ALA A 21 18.21 9.01 -15.56
CA ALA A 21 16.77 9.20 -15.70
C ALA A 21 16.04 7.86 -15.52
N LEU A 22 15.06 7.82 -14.62
CA LEU A 22 14.26 6.63 -14.32
C LEU A 22 12.93 6.70 -15.09
N LEU A 23 12.91 6.16 -16.32
CA LEU A 23 11.74 6.20 -17.22
C LEU A 23 10.92 4.89 -17.24
N CYS A 24 11.07 4.07 -16.21
CA CYS A 24 10.45 2.75 -16.12
C CYS A 24 9.65 2.51 -14.84
N ALA A 25 9.59 3.49 -13.94
CA ALA A 25 8.80 3.39 -12.73
C ALA A 25 7.31 3.55 -13.03
N SER A 26 6.45 2.95 -12.20
CA SER A 26 4.99 2.98 -12.34
C SER A 26 4.32 3.93 -11.36
N ASP A 27 5.08 4.54 -10.46
CA ASP A 27 4.63 5.54 -9.51
C ASP A 27 4.65 6.95 -10.11
N ALA A 28 4.03 7.88 -9.39
CA ALA A 28 4.09 9.31 -9.68
C ALA A 28 5.23 9.97 -8.90
N GLU A 29 5.62 11.17 -9.31
CA GLU A 29 6.57 12.02 -8.57
C GLU A 29 6.13 12.16 -7.11
N SER A 30 7.02 11.81 -6.18
CA SER A 30 6.75 11.90 -4.74
C SER A 30 6.73 13.36 -4.28
N TRP A 31 5.86 13.66 -3.31
CA TRP A 31 5.80 14.97 -2.68
C TRP A 31 6.64 15.01 -1.41
N SER A 32 7.20 16.16 -1.09
CA SER A 32 7.74 16.38 0.25
C SER A 32 6.61 16.44 1.29
N MET A 33 6.92 16.10 2.54
CA MET A 33 5.94 16.20 3.62
C MET A 33 5.37 17.62 3.77
N SER A 34 6.20 18.65 3.60
CA SER A 34 5.76 20.04 3.63
C SER A 34 4.78 20.39 2.51
N GLU A 35 4.99 19.88 1.30
CA GLU A 35 4.07 20.11 0.17
C GLU A 35 2.73 19.42 0.40
N LEU A 36 2.74 18.19 0.94
CA LEU A 36 1.52 17.47 1.28
C LEU A 36 0.73 18.19 2.37
N LEU A 37 1.36 18.57 3.47
CA LEU A 37 0.70 19.28 4.59
C LEU A 37 0.19 20.66 4.20
N ALA A 38 0.79 21.33 3.21
CA ALA A 38 0.29 22.59 2.68
C ALA A 38 -1.09 22.47 1.99
N THR A 39 -1.51 21.25 1.63
CA THR A 39 -2.84 20.97 1.06
C THR A 39 -3.87 20.52 2.11
N ALA A 40 -3.45 20.26 3.35
CA ALA A 40 -4.33 19.79 4.40
C ALA A 40 -5.35 20.87 4.78
N ASP A 41 -6.58 20.45 5.04
CA ASP A 41 -7.56 21.29 5.72
C ASP A 41 -7.16 21.50 7.20
N HIS A 42 -7.84 22.42 7.88
CA HIS A 42 -7.53 22.76 9.27
C HIS A 42 -7.66 21.57 10.23
N GLY A 43 -8.59 20.64 10.01
CA GLY A 43 -8.77 19.46 10.85
C GLY A 43 -7.61 18.49 10.69
N THR A 44 -7.29 18.12 9.45
CA THR A 44 -6.18 17.20 9.15
C THR A 44 -4.83 17.75 9.60
N LEU A 45 -4.60 19.06 9.45
CA LEU A 45 -3.37 19.70 9.93
C LEU A 45 -3.25 19.64 11.46
N ALA A 46 -4.35 19.86 12.19
CA ALA A 46 -4.35 19.74 13.65
C ALA A 46 -4.02 18.31 14.11
N LEU A 47 -4.53 17.28 13.42
CA LEU A 47 -4.17 15.89 13.70
C LEU A 47 -2.66 15.63 13.54
N TRP A 48 -2.03 16.26 12.54
CA TRP A 48 -0.59 16.17 12.34
C TRP A 48 0.20 16.88 13.45
N ASP A 49 -0.19 18.11 13.79
CA ASP A 49 0.49 18.92 14.80
C ASP A 49 0.38 18.30 16.22
N GLU A 50 -0.72 17.59 16.50
CA GLU A 50 -0.99 16.91 17.77
C GLU A 50 -0.63 15.41 17.75
N LEU A 51 0.02 14.92 16.67
CA LEU A 51 0.32 13.52 16.48
C LEU A 51 1.13 12.93 17.66
N SER A 52 0.61 11.84 18.22
CA SER A 52 1.29 11.00 19.19
C SER A 52 1.66 9.66 18.57
N LEU A 53 2.91 9.21 18.76
CA LEU A 53 3.44 7.97 18.18
C LEU A 53 3.02 6.73 19.00
N GLY A 54 1.71 6.51 19.07
CA GLY A 54 1.08 5.33 19.68
C GLY A 54 0.47 4.38 18.65
N TYR A 55 -0.08 3.27 19.13
CA TYR A 55 -0.89 2.37 18.30
C TYR A 55 -2.22 3.06 17.93
N THR A 56 -2.61 2.93 16.67
CA THR A 56 -3.98 3.19 16.22
C THR A 56 -4.87 1.96 16.45
N GLU A 57 -6.12 2.00 16.00
CA GLU A 57 -7.01 0.83 16.03
C GLU A 57 -6.52 -0.29 15.11
N THR A 58 -6.75 -1.55 15.48
CA THR A 58 -6.30 -2.73 14.72
C THR A 58 -6.72 -2.71 13.24
N ARG A 59 -7.88 -2.12 12.93
CA ARG A 59 -8.40 -2.05 11.56
C ARG A 59 -7.88 -0.84 10.77
N GLY A 60 -7.26 0.13 11.46
CA GLY A 60 -6.92 1.45 10.95
C GLY A 60 -7.77 2.56 11.58
N HIS A 61 -7.23 3.77 11.58
CA HIS A 61 -7.86 4.97 12.13
C HIS A 61 -9.28 5.16 11.55
N PRO A 62 -10.32 5.41 12.37
CA PRO A 62 -11.71 5.51 11.90
C PRO A 62 -11.90 6.49 10.72
N GLU A 63 -11.38 7.71 10.84
CA GLU A 63 -11.51 8.73 9.78
C GLU A 63 -10.82 8.29 8.48
N LEU A 64 -9.68 7.60 8.57
CA LEU A 64 -8.99 7.08 7.39
C LEU A 64 -9.82 6.00 6.69
N ARG A 65 -10.46 5.10 7.46
CA ARG A 65 -11.33 4.06 6.90
C ARG A 65 -12.55 4.66 6.19
N GLU A 66 -13.13 5.73 6.75
CA GLU A 66 -14.22 6.46 6.10
C GLU A 66 -13.78 7.14 4.81
N GLU A 67 -12.63 7.82 4.79
CA GLU A 67 -12.12 8.45 3.57
C GLU A 67 -11.80 7.43 2.47
N ILE A 68 -11.23 6.28 2.83
CA ILE A 68 -11.00 5.18 1.88
C ILE A 68 -12.33 4.67 1.31
N ALA A 69 -13.34 4.44 2.16
CA ALA A 69 -14.65 3.94 1.73
C ALA A 69 -15.33 4.90 0.73
N ARG A 70 -15.18 6.22 0.92
CA ARG A 70 -15.71 7.26 0.01
C ARG A 70 -15.16 7.18 -1.42
N LEU A 71 -14.02 6.52 -1.64
CA LEU A 71 -13.46 6.29 -2.99
C LEU A 71 -14.24 5.22 -3.79
N TYR A 72 -15.14 4.48 -3.14
CA TYR A 72 -15.88 3.37 -3.72
C TYR A 72 -17.40 3.59 -3.58
N THR A 73 -18.17 3.02 -4.49
CA THR A 73 -19.65 3.16 -4.49
C THR A 73 -20.36 2.10 -3.65
N SER A 74 -19.66 1.05 -3.19
CA SER A 74 -20.25 -0.15 -2.61
C SER A 74 -19.45 -0.72 -1.44
N VAL A 75 -18.64 0.10 -0.78
CA VAL A 75 -17.78 -0.29 0.34
C VAL A 75 -18.10 0.63 1.50
N ASP A 76 -18.42 0.06 2.67
CA ASP A 76 -18.57 0.82 3.91
C ASP A 76 -17.24 0.84 4.69
N SER A 77 -17.07 1.77 5.62
CA SER A 77 -15.84 1.86 6.44
C SER A 77 -15.58 0.62 7.30
N ASP A 78 -16.62 -0.18 7.55
CA ASP A 78 -16.57 -1.48 8.22
C ASP A 78 -16.10 -2.63 7.33
N ASP A 79 -16.00 -2.40 6.01
CA ASP A 79 -15.38 -3.33 5.04
C ASP A 79 -13.88 -3.03 4.84
N VAL A 80 -13.38 -1.92 5.41
CA VAL A 80 -11.99 -1.47 5.22
C VAL A 80 -11.07 -2.02 6.31
N LEU A 81 -9.89 -2.48 5.88
CA LEU A 81 -8.73 -2.82 6.71
C LEU A 81 -7.51 -2.07 6.14
N VAL A 82 -6.84 -1.29 6.97
CA VAL A 82 -5.68 -0.49 6.57
C VAL A 82 -4.39 -1.27 6.81
N PHE A 83 -3.48 -1.20 5.83
CA PHE A 83 -2.17 -1.84 5.86
C PHE A 83 -1.06 -0.83 5.51
N SER A 84 0.18 -1.17 5.84
CA SER A 84 1.41 -0.45 5.48
C SER A 84 1.76 -0.69 4.01
N GLY A 85 0.91 -0.16 3.12
CA GLY A 85 1.03 -0.32 1.68
C GLY A 85 0.33 -1.58 1.15
N ALA A 86 0.10 -1.59 -0.17
CA ALA A 86 -0.65 -2.65 -0.84
C ALA A 86 0.02 -4.04 -0.74
N GLN A 87 1.35 -4.09 -0.62
CA GLN A 87 2.09 -5.34 -0.52
C GLN A 87 1.75 -6.14 0.74
N GLU A 88 1.58 -5.46 1.88
CA GLU A 88 1.17 -6.12 3.13
C GLU A 88 -0.27 -6.65 3.01
N ALA A 89 -1.16 -5.88 2.38
CA ALA A 89 -2.54 -6.31 2.12
C ALA A 89 -2.60 -7.56 1.23
N ILE A 90 -1.82 -7.60 0.14
CA ILE A 90 -1.75 -8.78 -0.76
C ILE A 90 -1.23 -9.99 0.01
N PHE A 91 -0.15 -9.83 0.78
CA PHE A 91 0.41 -10.92 1.58
C PHE A 91 -0.62 -11.45 2.58
N ALA A 92 -1.28 -10.58 3.34
CA ALA A 92 -2.30 -10.96 4.31
C ALA A 92 -3.48 -11.67 3.64
N LEU A 93 -3.98 -11.14 2.52
CA LEU A 93 -5.08 -11.71 1.76
C LEU A 93 -4.79 -13.15 1.34
N LEU A 94 -3.63 -13.39 0.71
CA LEU A 94 -3.26 -14.71 0.21
C LEU A 94 -3.03 -15.71 1.36
N ASN A 95 -2.46 -15.27 2.48
CA ASN A 95 -2.25 -16.14 3.65
C ASN A 95 -3.55 -16.48 4.40
N VAL A 96 -4.59 -15.64 4.30
CA VAL A 96 -5.88 -15.87 4.96
C VAL A 96 -6.84 -16.66 4.09
N LEU A 97 -6.82 -16.45 2.77
CA LEU A 97 -7.80 -17.02 1.86
C LEU A 97 -7.39 -18.32 1.18
N LEU A 98 -6.10 -18.64 1.09
CA LEU A 98 -5.61 -19.81 0.35
C LEU A 98 -5.02 -20.87 1.28
N ASP A 99 -5.42 -22.12 1.04
CA ASP A 99 -4.82 -23.32 1.61
C ASP A 99 -3.91 -24.02 0.56
N PRO A 100 -3.00 -24.94 0.99
CA PRO A 100 -2.05 -25.60 0.10
C PRO A 100 -2.66 -26.38 -1.09
N ASP A 101 -3.92 -26.80 -0.97
CA ASP A 101 -4.62 -27.59 -1.99
C ASP A 101 -5.57 -26.75 -2.87
N ASP A 102 -5.60 -25.43 -2.68
CA ASP A 102 -6.45 -24.54 -3.45
C ASP A 102 -5.91 -24.27 -4.86
N HIS A 103 -6.83 -24.03 -5.79
CA HIS A 103 -6.53 -23.60 -7.15
C HIS A 103 -6.89 -22.12 -7.33
N ALA A 104 -5.87 -21.28 -7.43
CA ALA A 104 -6.02 -19.85 -7.70
C ALA A 104 -5.89 -19.54 -9.20
N VAL A 105 -6.74 -18.63 -9.69
CA VAL A 105 -6.63 -18.06 -11.04
C VAL A 105 -6.11 -16.63 -10.91
N VAL A 106 -5.00 -16.35 -11.59
CA VAL A 106 -4.30 -15.05 -11.53
C VAL A 106 -4.22 -14.42 -12.91
N VAL A 107 -4.24 -13.10 -12.97
CA VAL A 107 -4.01 -12.35 -14.20
C VAL A 107 -2.54 -12.51 -14.61
N TRP A 108 -2.26 -12.56 -15.92
CA TRP A 108 -0.89 -12.66 -16.44
C TRP A 108 -0.67 -11.78 -17.69
N PRO A 109 0.40 -10.95 -17.72
CA PRO A 109 1.36 -10.70 -16.63
C PRO A 109 0.74 -9.88 -15.50
N ALA A 110 1.24 -10.08 -14.27
CA ALA A 110 0.79 -9.34 -13.09
C ALA A 110 1.98 -9.01 -12.17
N TYR A 111 1.72 -8.25 -11.11
CA TYR A 111 2.70 -7.98 -10.07
C TYR A 111 3.08 -9.28 -9.34
N GLN A 112 4.38 -9.53 -9.11
CA GLN A 112 4.91 -10.84 -8.71
C GLN A 112 4.23 -11.41 -7.45
N SER A 113 3.93 -10.57 -6.46
CA SER A 113 3.22 -10.97 -5.22
C SER A 113 1.84 -11.57 -5.42
N LEU A 114 1.24 -11.43 -6.60
CA LEU A 114 -0.08 -11.99 -6.89
C LEU A 114 -0.01 -13.46 -7.28
N TYR A 115 1.17 -14.00 -7.63
CA TYR A 115 1.30 -15.35 -8.17
C TYR A 115 2.53 -16.14 -7.66
N GLU A 116 3.44 -15.54 -6.89
CA GLU A 116 4.59 -16.20 -6.23
C GLU A 116 4.57 -16.01 -4.71
#